data_AF-A0A7W8F6S1-F1
#
_entry.id   AF-A0A7W8F6S1-F1
#
_cell.length_a   1.000
_cell.length_b   1.000
_cell.length_c   1.000
_cell.angle_alpha   90.00
_cell.angle_beta   90.00
_cell.angle_gamma   90.00
#
_symmetry.space_group_name_H-M   'P 1'
#
loop_
_entity.id
_entity.type
_entity.pdbx_description
1 polymer ?
#
loop_
_entity_poly.entity_id
_entity_poly.type
_entity_poly.pdbx_seq_one_letter_code
_entity_poly.pdbx_strand_id
1 'polypeptide(L)' 'MHLDARLRAFISTHDWITAYQLPPYAPDLNPVEGIWSLVRRAGQNNTAFTDPDHLMHVLRRTFRELQYRSE' A
#
# COMPACT_ATOMS: atom_id res chain seq x y z
N MET A 1 -12.20 -3.64 -3.53
CA MET A 1 -12.93 -3.65 -2.25
C MET A 1 -13.40 -5.07 -1.97
N HIS A 2 -13.06 -5.67 -0.82
CA HIS A 2 -13.69 -6.92 -0.41
C HIS A 2 -15.21 -6.69 -0.34
N LEU A 3 -16.00 -7.61 -0.90
CA LEU A 3 -17.46 -7.50 -1.04
C LEU A 3 -18.21 -7.65 0.29
N ASP A 4 -17.55 -7.35 1.41
CA ASP A 4 -18.10 -7.51 2.74
C ASP A 4 -19.20 -6.46 3.00
N ALA A 5 -20.35 -6.93 3.47
CA ALA A 5 -21.50 -6.08 3.73
C ALA A 5 -21.25 -5.06 4.85
N ARG A 6 -20.43 -5.39 5.84
CA ARG A 6 -20.07 -4.48 6.93
C ARG A 6 -19.20 -3.34 6.44
N LEU A 7 -18.27 -3.64 5.53
CA LEU A 7 -17.43 -2.62 4.91
C LEU A 7 -18.26 -1.66 4.04
N ARG A 8 -19.25 -2.17 3.31
CA ARG A 8 -20.19 -1.33 2.54
C ARG A 8 -21.03 -0.43 3.44
N ALA A 9 -21.55 -0.97 4.54
CA ALA A 9 -22.30 -0.18 5.51
C ALA A 9 -21.42 0.93 6.12
N PHE A 10 -20.18 0.63 6.47
CA PHE A 10 -19.23 1.61 6.98
C PHE A 10 -18.94 2.73 5.97
N ILE A 11 -18.75 2.41 4.70
CA ILE A 11 -18.51 3.43 3.67
C ILE A 11 -19.76 4.28 3.45
N SER A 12 -20.96 3.68 3.47
CA SER A 12 -22.21 4.43 3.32
C SER A 12 -22.52 5.39 4.46
N THR A 13 -21.91 5.23 5.63
CA THR A 13 -22.06 6.19 6.75
C THR A 13 -21.04 7.33 6.71
N HIS A 14 -20.10 7.32 5.76
CA HIS A 14 -19.02 8.30 5.67
C HIS A 14 -18.98 8.93 4.27
N ASP A 15 -19.64 10.08 4.12
CA ASP A 15 -19.76 10.80 2.83
C ASP A 15 -18.42 11.21 2.20
N TRP A 16 -17.33 11.21 2.98
CA TRP A 16 -15.98 11.55 2.54
C TRP A 16 -15.20 10.35 1.94
N ILE A 17 -15.75 9.13 2.01
CA ILE A 17 -15.10 7.92 1.50
C ILE A 17 -15.71 7.51 0.16
N THR A 18 -14.96 7.67 -0.92
CA THR A 18 -15.33 7.11 -2.24
C THR A 18 -14.64 5.77 -2.45
N ALA A 19 -15.42 4.69 -2.58
CA ALA A 19 -14.89 3.36 -2.85
C ALA A 19 -14.95 3.02 -4.34
N TYR A 20 -13.83 2.54 -4.89
CA TYR A 20 -13.76 2.00 -6.25
C TYR A 20 -13.61 0.47 -6.21
N GLN A 21 -14.46 -0.23 -6.97
CA GLN A 21 -14.34 -1.67 -7.15
C GLN A 21 -13.47 -1.95 -8.37
N LEU A 22 -12.25 -2.43 -8.12
CA LEU A 22 -11.35 -2.90 -9.18
C LEU A 22 -11.82 -4.28 -9.70
N PRO A 23 -11.65 -4.55 -11.00
CA PRO A 23 -11.92 -5.87 -11.56
C PRO A 23 -10.99 -6.93 -10.95
N PRO A 24 -11.41 -8.20 -10.91
CA PRO A 24 -10.55 -9.30 -10.47
C PRO A 24 -9.26 -9.35 -11.31
N TYR A 25 -8.14 -9.69 -10.68
CA TYR A 25 -6.84 -9.87 -11.35
C TYR A 25 -6.35 -8.66 -12.16
N ALA A 26 -6.67 -7.44 -11.74
CA ALA A 26 -6.15 -6.21 -12.33
C ALA A 26 -5.12 -5.51 -11.41
N PRO A 27 -3.93 -6.10 -11.18
CA PRO A 27 -2.89 -5.49 -10.37
C PRO A 27 -2.39 -4.18 -10.98
N ASP A 28 -2.39 -4.05 -12.30
CA ASP A 28 -1.95 -2.86 -13.02
C ASP A 28 -2.82 -1.63 -12.74
N LEU A 29 -4.08 -1.84 -12.32
CA LEU A 29 -5.01 -0.78 -11.95
C LEU A 29 -4.95 -0.42 -10.47
N ASN A 30 -4.16 -1.14 -9.68
CA ASN A 30 -4.02 -0.90 -8.26
C ASN A 30 -2.75 -0.07 -7.99
N PRO A 31 -2.86 1.23 -7.67
CA PRO A 31 -1.70 2.10 -7.51
C PRO A 31 -0.75 1.63 -6.38
N VAL A 32 -1.26 0.84 -5.42
CA VAL A 32 -0.42 0.26 -4.37
C VAL A 32 0.64 -0.68 -4.93
N GLU A 33 0.40 -1.36 -6.05
CA GLU A 33 1.37 -2.26 -6.69
C GLU A 33 2.58 -1.48 -7.24
N GLY A 34 2.35 -0.28 -7.74
CA GLY A 34 3.40 0.65 -8.15
C GLY A 34 4.25 1.09 -6.95
N ILE A 35 3.61 1.44 -5.84
CA ILE A 35 4.30 1.79 -4.59
C ILE A 35 5.12 0.61 -4.07
N TRP A 36 4.57 -0.61 -4.08
CA TRP A 36 5.32 -1.80 -3.68
C TRP A 36 6.53 -2.07 -4.57
N SER A 37 6.41 -1.81 -5.86
CA SER A 37 7.53 -1.91 -6.80
C SER A 37 8.62 -0.89 -6.48
N LEU A 38 8.24 0.34 -6.11
CA LEU A 38 9.19 1.38 -5.66
C LEU A 38 9.84 1.01 -4.33
N VAL A 39 9.08 0.53 -3.35
CA VAL A 39 9.61 0.12 -2.03
C VAL A 39 10.61 -1.02 -2.17
N ARG A 40 10.31 -2.04 -3.00
CA ARG A 40 11.25 -3.12 -3.29
C ARG A 40 12.54 -2.61 -3.93
N ARG A 41 12.44 -1.72 -4.93
CA ARG A 41 13.59 -1.12 -5.61
C ARG A 41 14.41 -0.20 -4.70
N ALA A 42 13.77 0.53 -3.81
CA ALA A 42 14.41 1.55 -2.98
C ALA A 42 15.08 1.00 -1.70
N GLY A 43 14.57 -0.10 -1.12
CA GLY A 43 15.05 -0.56 0.19
C GLY A 43 15.29 -2.07 0.32
N GLN A 44 14.94 -2.90 -0.67
CA GLN A 44 14.99 -4.36 -0.54
C GLN A 44 15.96 -5.06 -1.50
N ASN A 45 16.57 -4.36 -2.44
CA ASN A 45 17.67 -4.93 -3.21
C ASN A 45 18.90 -5.06 -2.29
N ASN A 46 19.21 -6.29 -1.86
CA ASN A 46 20.33 -6.71 -1.00
C ASN A 46 20.15 -6.60 0.53
N THR A 47 18.93 -6.43 1.06
CA THR A 47 18.72 -6.46 2.52
C THR A 47 18.15 -7.81 2.95
N ALA A 48 18.96 -8.61 3.66
CA ALA A 48 18.44 -9.77 4.39
C ALA A 48 17.81 -9.30 5.71
N PHE A 49 16.48 -9.42 5.82
CA PHE A 49 15.78 -9.09 7.05
C PHE A 49 15.99 -10.20 8.08
N THR A 50 16.44 -9.80 9.26
CA THR A 50 16.75 -10.71 10.37
C THR A 50 15.57 -10.94 11.31
N ASP A 51 14.63 -9.99 11.37
CA ASP A 51 13.48 -9.98 12.29
C ASP A 51 12.34 -9.11 11.72
N PRO A 52 11.05 -9.37 12.06
CA PRO A 52 9.91 -8.55 11.63
C PRO A 52 10.01 -7.05 11.99
N ASP A 53 10.62 -6.69 13.11
CA ASP A 53 10.81 -5.29 13.50
C ASP A 53 11.81 -4.59 12.58
N HIS A 54 12.85 -5.31 12.14
CA HIS A 54 13.79 -4.80 11.14
C HIS A 54 13.09 -4.52 9.81
N LEU A 55 12.21 -5.42 9.35
CA LEU A 55 11.37 -5.18 8.18
C LEU A 55 10.48 -3.95 8.37
N MET A 56 9.79 -3.85 9.50
CA MET A 56 8.89 -2.73 9.80
C MET A 56 9.63 -1.38 9.81
N HIS A 57 10.83 -1.34 10.38
CA HIS A 57 11.65 -0.13 10.42
C HIS A 57 12.09 0.31 9.02
N VAL A 58 12.57 -0.63 8.20
CA VAL A 58 12.97 -0.35 6.82
C VAL A 58 11.79 0.13 5.99
N LEU A 59 10.63 -0.54 6.09
CA LEU A 59 9.42 -0.12 5.38
C LEU A 59 9.02 1.31 5.77
N ARG A 60 8.92 1.62 7.07
CA ARG A 60 8.58 2.97 7.54
C ARG A 60 9.54 4.03 7.03
N ARG A 61 10.84 3.73 7.03
CA ARG A 61 11.87 4.62 6.50
C ARG A 61 11.70 4.83 4.99
N THR A 62 11.55 3.76 4.20
CA THR A 62 11.37 3.86 2.75
C THR A 62 10.09 4.62 2.38
N PHE A 63 8.98 4.39 3.09
CA PHE A 63 7.75 5.17 2.89
C PHE A 63 7.96 6.65 3.20
N ARG A 64 8.69 6.97 4.27
CA ARG A 64 9.04 8.34 4.62
C ARG A 64 9.90 9.00 3.53
N GLU A 65 10.92 8.29 3.05
CA GLU A 65 11.77 8.77 1.95
C GLU A 65 10.97 8.99 0.65
N LEU A 66 10.02 8.09 0.32
CA LEU A 66 9.13 8.26 -0.83
C LEU A 66 8.17 9.46 -0.66
N GLN A 67 7.69 9.71 0.57
CA GLN A 67 6.81 10.84 0.87
C GLN A 67 7.53 12.20 0.75
N TYR A 68 8.81 12.26 1.13
CA TYR A 68 9.62 13.49 1.06
C TYR A 68 10.44 13.62 -0.22
N ARG A 69 10.38 12.64 -1.12
CA ARG A 69 10.93 12.77 -2.47
C ARG A 69 9.95 13.60 -3.31
N SER A 70 9.90 14.89 -2.99
CA SER A 70 9.39 15.90 -3.91
C SER A 70 10.33 15.94 -5.12
N GLU A 71 9.77 15.86 -6.33
CA GLU A 71 10.42 16.50 -7.47
C GLU A 71 10.45 18.02 -7.28
#